data_AF-A0A2P2I063-F1
#
_entry.id   AF-A0A2P2I063-F1
#
_cell.length_a   1.000
_cell.length_b   1.000
_cell.length_c   1.000
_cell.angle_alpha   90.00
_cell.angle_beta   90.00
_cell.angle_gamma   90.00
#
_symmetry.space_group_name_H-M   'P 1'
#
loop_
_entity.id
_entity.type
_entity.pdbx_description
1 polymer ?
#
loop_
_entity_poly.entity_id
_entity_poly.type
_entity_poly.pdbx_seq_one_letter_code
_entity_poly.pdbx_strand_id
1 'polypeptide(L)'
;SFTVTQKKTAEWKHNLADKLRQYVYQYDRMIVFKFVNPRTDLVQDLRKKFRKSKFFLGKNKVLQIGLGRTEEEEVDTNLHLVANELVGQRGILFTNESVKDLVTFFNEHRVKVHARPGNLAPSTVKLETGVLEGFSHNQEPL
;
A
#
# COMPACT_ATOMS: atom_id res chain seq x y z
N SER A 1 16.33 -23.88 2.71
CA SER A 1 16.57 -22.42 2.79
C SER A 1 16.16 -21.95 4.17
N PHE A 2 17.13 -21.68 5.06
CA PHE A 2 16.89 -21.34 6.47
C PHE A 2 16.92 -19.82 6.64
N THR A 3 15.81 -19.14 6.36
CA THR A 3 15.60 -17.79 6.87
C THR A 3 14.77 -17.90 8.14
N VAL A 4 15.41 -17.72 9.30
CA VAL A 4 14.73 -17.66 10.60
C VAL A 4 13.91 -16.37 10.61
N THR A 5 12.69 -16.46 10.11
CA THR A 5 11.75 -15.34 10.11
C THR A 5 11.06 -15.32 11.47
N GLN A 6 11.46 -14.39 12.33
CA GLN A 6 10.77 -14.19 13.60
C GLN A 6 9.29 -13.86 13.34
N LYS A 7 8.40 -14.60 13.99
CA LYS A 7 6.95 -14.36 13.87
C LYS A 7 6.64 -12.97 14.43
N LYS A 8 5.82 -12.19 13.71
CA LYS A 8 5.36 -10.87 14.19
C LYS A 8 4.48 -11.06 15.43
N THR A 9 5.07 -10.85 16.60
CA THR A 9 4.44 -11.00 17.93
C THR A 9 3.35 -9.94 18.15
N ALA A 10 2.46 -10.16 19.12
CA ALA A 10 1.45 -9.20 19.53
C ALA A 10 2.04 -7.81 19.85
N GLU A 11 3.21 -7.78 20.49
CA GLU A 11 3.97 -6.58 20.82
C GLU A 11 4.30 -5.71 19.58
N TRP A 12 4.59 -6.33 18.44
CA TRP A 12 4.82 -5.60 17.19
C TRP A 12 3.55 -4.87 16.72
N LYS A 13 2.37 -5.44 16.95
CA LYS A 13 1.08 -4.81 16.61
C LYS A 13 0.78 -3.64 17.54
N HIS A 14 1.10 -3.76 18.83
CA HIS A 14 0.96 -2.66 19.79
C HIS A 14 1.90 -1.51 19.44
N ASN A 15 3.19 -1.79 19.22
CA ASN A 15 4.16 -0.79 18.80
C ASN A 15 3.78 -0.11 17.46
N LEU A 16 3.17 -0.86 16.54
CA LEU A 16 2.64 -0.30 15.30
C LEU A 16 1.50 0.70 15.56
N ALA A 17 0.59 0.37 16.49
CA ALA A 17 -0.51 1.26 16.87
C ALA A 17 0.02 2.52 17.58
N ASP A 18 1.00 2.39 18.47
CA ASP A 18 1.58 3.53 19.20
C ASP A 18 2.36 4.47 18.26
N LYS A 19 3.12 3.92 17.31
CA LYS A 19 3.77 4.73 16.26
C LYS A 19 2.75 5.48 15.39
N LEU A 20 1.62 4.84 15.11
CA LEU A 20 0.56 5.48 14.34
C LEU A 20 0.01 6.69 15.12
N ARG A 21 -0.25 6.54 16.42
CA ARG A 21 -0.66 7.65 17.30
C ARG A 21 0.37 8.77 17.32
N GLN A 22 1.66 8.45 17.44
CA GLN A 22 2.73 9.45 17.38
C GLN A 22 2.74 10.23 16.07
N TYR A 23 2.48 9.57 14.94
CA TYR A 23 2.45 10.23 13.63
C TYR A 23 1.20 11.07 13.40
N VAL A 24 0.06 10.71 14.02
CA VAL A 24 -1.12 11.59 14.04
C VAL A 24 -0.74 12.94 14.66
N TYR A 25 0.03 12.96 15.76
CA TYR A 25 0.46 14.21 16.38
C TYR A 25 1.64 14.91 15.67
N GLN A 26 2.46 14.16 14.92
CA GLN A 26 3.66 14.71 14.28
C GLN A 26 3.37 15.33 12.90
N TYR A 27 2.35 14.86 12.21
CA TYR A 27 2.05 15.28 10.84
C TYR A 27 0.71 16.01 10.78
N ASP A 28 0.68 17.09 9.99
CA ASP A 28 -0.52 17.92 9.88
C ASP A 28 -1.63 17.26 9.06
N ARG A 29 -1.28 16.27 8.23
CA ARG A 29 -2.20 15.65 7.28
C ARG A 29 -2.07 14.14 7.26
N MET A 30 -3.24 13.51 7.17
CA MET A 30 -3.39 12.07 7.01
C MET A 30 -4.27 11.78 5.79
N ILE A 31 -3.80 10.91 4.90
CA ILE A 31 -4.48 10.56 3.65
C ILE A 31 -4.66 9.05 3.59
N VAL A 32 -5.89 8.59 3.33
CA VAL A 32 -6.16 7.19 3.01
C VAL A 32 -5.96 6.98 1.53
N PHE A 33 -5.27 5.90 1.17
CA PHE A 33 -5.06 5.54 -0.23
C PHE A 33 -5.30 4.05 -0.45
N LYS A 34 -5.81 3.73 -1.63
CA LYS A 34 -6.09 2.36 -2.06
C LYS A 34 -4.95 1.84 -2.90
N PHE A 35 -4.50 0.63 -2.61
CA PHE A 35 -3.59 -0.10 -3.48
C PHE A 35 -4.38 -0.93 -4.48
N VAL A 36 -3.88 -0.96 -5.71
CA VAL A 36 -4.29 -1.90 -6.74
C VAL A 36 -3.04 -2.68 -7.14
N ASN A 37 -3.02 -3.98 -6.86
CA ASN A 37 -1.88 -4.86 -7.14
C ASN A 37 -0.54 -4.35 -6.57
N PRO A 38 -0.43 -4.16 -5.23
CA PRO A 38 0.78 -3.62 -4.62
C PRO A 38 1.99 -4.54 -4.86
N ARG A 39 3.11 -3.94 -5.24
CA ARG A 39 4.42 -4.59 -5.32
C ARG A 39 5.36 -4.02 -4.28
N THR A 40 6.12 -4.89 -3.61
CA THR A 40 6.99 -4.50 -2.50
C THR A 40 8.05 -3.50 -2.94
N ASP A 41 8.64 -3.72 -4.11
CA ASP A 41 9.60 -2.83 -4.79
C ASP A 41 9.01 -1.43 -5.00
N LEU A 42 7.85 -1.33 -5.63
CA LEU A 42 7.18 -0.04 -5.88
C LEU A 42 6.87 0.72 -4.57
N VAL A 43 6.41 0.01 -3.54
CA VAL A 43 6.14 0.63 -2.24
C VAL A 43 7.45 1.10 -1.58
N GLN A 44 8.55 0.36 -1.74
CA GLN A 44 9.85 0.82 -1.24
C GLN A 44 10.34 2.06 -1.99
N ASP A 45 10.14 2.14 -3.29
CA ASP A 45 10.53 3.32 -4.08
C ASP A 45 9.68 4.54 -3.72
N LEU A 46 8.38 4.36 -3.50
CA LEU A 46 7.52 5.42 -2.94
C LEU A 46 8.03 5.88 -1.58
N ARG A 47 8.38 4.96 -0.66
CA ARG A 47 8.96 5.32 0.64
C ARG A 47 10.29 6.07 0.52
N LYS A 48 11.13 5.71 -0.45
CA LYS A 48 12.40 6.42 -0.72
C LYS A 48 12.17 7.81 -1.29
N LYS A 49 11.15 7.96 -2.16
CA LYS A 49 10.79 9.24 -2.78
C LYS A 49 10.20 10.21 -1.77
N PHE A 50 9.26 9.74 -0.95
CA PHE A 50 8.64 10.55 0.10
C PHE A 50 9.30 10.27 1.47
N ARG A 51 10.56 10.67 1.65
CA ARG A 51 11.24 10.49 2.96
C ARG A 51 10.59 11.29 4.09
N LYS A 52 10.04 12.46 3.72
CA LYS A 52 9.31 13.38 4.60
C LYS A 52 7.92 12.87 4.95
N SER A 53 7.36 11.94 4.18
CA SER A 53 6.05 11.35 4.46
C SER A 53 6.22 9.93 5.01
N LYS A 54 5.25 9.44 5.76
CA LYS A 54 5.27 8.10 6.36
C LYS A 54 4.11 7.27 5.86
N PHE A 55 4.45 6.20 5.13
CA PHE A 55 3.50 5.22 4.65
C PHE A 55 3.26 4.11 5.67
N PHE A 56 2.05 4.04 6.18
CA PHE A 56 1.54 2.97 7.00
C PHE A 56 0.75 1.96 6.15
N LEU A 57 1.38 0.80 5.95
CA LEU A 57 0.76 -0.37 5.35
C LEU A 57 0.77 -1.47 6.39
N GLY A 58 -0.40 -1.96 6.77
CA GLY A 58 -0.52 -2.97 7.79
C GLY A 58 -1.87 -3.66 7.72
N LYS A 59 -2.13 -4.55 8.68
CA LYS A 59 -3.46 -5.13 8.82
C LYS A 59 -4.42 -4.00 9.20
N ASN A 60 -5.44 -3.74 8.38
CA ASN A 60 -6.37 -2.62 8.60
C ASN A 60 -6.94 -2.62 10.02
N LYS A 61 -7.24 -3.80 10.57
CA LYS A 61 -7.77 -3.93 11.93
C LYS A 61 -6.85 -3.37 13.02
N VAL A 62 -5.53 -3.41 12.80
CA VAL A 62 -4.52 -2.81 13.71
C VAL A 62 -4.48 -1.30 13.52
N LEU A 63 -4.55 -0.81 12.28
CA LEU A 63 -4.62 0.63 11.99
C LEU A 63 -5.88 1.27 12.59
N GLN A 64 -7.01 0.59 12.47
CA GLN A 64 -8.28 0.98 13.10
C GLN A 64 -8.20 1.07 14.62
N ILE A 65 -7.48 0.15 15.29
CA ILE A 65 -7.26 0.23 16.74
C ILE A 65 -6.32 1.40 17.08
N GLY A 66 -5.33 1.65 16.22
CA GLY A 66 -4.40 2.76 16.40
C GLY A 66 -5.10 4.12 16.35
N LEU A 67 -6.06 4.29 15.44
CA LEU A 67 -6.83 5.53 15.26
C LEU A 67 -7.99 5.70 16.26
N GLY A 68 -8.54 4.59 16.75
CA GLY A 68 -9.81 4.57 17.49
C GLY A 68 -10.95 4.12 16.57
N ARG A 69 -11.80 3.21 17.05
CA ARG A 69 -12.96 2.71 16.28
C ARG A 69 -14.26 3.42 16.62
N THR A 70 -14.30 4.02 17.80
CA THR A 70 -15.43 4.77 18.34
C THR A 70 -14.96 6.20 18.63
N GLU A 71 -15.91 7.13 18.73
CA GLU A 71 -15.64 8.52 19.12
C GLU A 71 -14.97 8.61 20.49
N GLU A 72 -15.24 7.68 21.40
CA GLU A 72 -14.64 7.66 22.74
C GLU A 72 -13.17 7.21 22.75
N GLU A 73 -12.77 6.37 21.79
CA GLU A 73 -11.40 5.84 21.66
C GLU A 73 -10.58 6.61 20.61
N GLU A 74 -11.14 7.67 20.01
CA GLU A 74 -10.46 8.40 18.95
C GLU A 74 -9.27 9.19 19.49
N VAL A 75 -8.15 9.10 18.77
CA VAL A 75 -6.91 9.80 19.16
C VAL A 75 -7.02 11.30 18.89
N ASP A 76 -7.82 11.66 17.88
CA ASP A 76 -8.07 13.01 17.42
C ASP A 76 -9.46 13.06 16.77
N THR A 77 -10.00 14.26 16.63
CA THR A 77 -11.39 14.47 16.23
C THR A 77 -11.67 13.87 14.85
N ASN A 78 -12.72 13.06 14.74
CA ASN A 78 -13.18 12.39 13.50
C ASN A 78 -12.27 11.28 12.95
N LEU A 79 -11.28 10.78 13.70
CA LEU A 79 -10.43 9.69 13.21
C LEU A 79 -11.19 8.35 13.10
N HIS A 80 -12.26 8.18 13.86
CA HIS A 80 -13.12 7.01 13.76
C HIS A 80 -13.75 6.86 12.36
N LEU A 81 -14.03 7.97 11.66
CA LEU A 81 -14.50 7.96 10.27
C LEU A 81 -13.44 7.41 9.32
N VAL A 82 -12.19 7.83 9.50
CA VAL A 82 -11.05 7.32 8.72
C VAL A 82 -10.83 5.84 8.99
N ALA A 83 -10.95 5.41 10.25
CA ALA A 83 -10.85 4.01 10.62
C ALA A 83 -11.91 3.17 9.90
N ASN A 84 -13.15 3.65 9.79
CA ASN A 84 -14.23 2.99 9.04
C ASN A 84 -13.92 2.85 7.56
N GLU A 85 -13.17 3.79 6.97
CA GLU A 85 -12.76 3.71 5.57
C GLU A 85 -11.60 2.73 5.34
N LEU A 86 -10.92 2.21 6.36
CA LEU A 86 -9.84 1.23 6.18
C LEU A 86 -10.36 -0.18 5.90
N VAL A 87 -11.00 -0.40 4.75
CA VAL A 87 -11.52 -1.69 4.28
C VAL A 87 -10.81 -2.14 3.00
N GLY A 88 -10.41 -3.41 2.94
CA GLY A 88 -9.72 -3.99 1.78
C GLY A 88 -8.22 -3.62 1.71
N GLN A 89 -7.68 -3.44 0.50
CA GLN A 89 -6.27 -3.08 0.31
C GLN A 89 -6.07 -1.55 0.39
N ARG A 90 -6.18 -1.00 1.60
CA ARG A 90 -5.99 0.43 1.88
C ARG A 90 -4.82 0.65 2.84
N GLY A 91 -4.19 1.81 2.76
CA GLY A 91 -3.13 2.26 3.66
C GLY A 91 -3.29 3.73 4.03
N ILE A 92 -2.45 4.18 4.95
CA ILE A 92 -2.45 5.56 5.44
C ILE A 92 -1.11 6.22 5.10
N LEU A 93 -1.17 7.44 4.60
CA LEU A 93 -0.02 8.29 4.35
C LEU A 93 -0.09 9.50 5.29
N PHE A 94 0.90 9.64 6.14
CA PHE A 94 1.12 10.84 6.94
C PHE A 94 2.10 11.76 6.22
N THR A 95 1.77 13.05 6.10
CA THR A 95 2.57 14.00 5.32
C THR A 95 2.30 15.44 5.75
N ASN A 96 3.32 16.29 5.59
CA ASN A 96 3.20 17.74 5.75
C ASN A 96 3.16 18.45 4.39
N GLU A 97 3.17 17.69 3.29
CA GLU A 97 3.11 18.24 1.94
C GLU A 97 1.68 18.64 1.55
N SER A 98 1.57 19.46 0.50
CA SER A 98 0.26 19.89 0.03
C SER A 98 -0.52 18.70 -0.56
N VAL A 99 -1.80 18.61 -0.21
CA VAL A 99 -2.69 17.54 -0.72
C VAL A 99 -2.80 17.63 -2.24
N LYS A 100 -2.76 18.84 -2.80
CA LYS A 100 -2.86 19.05 -4.25
C LYS A 100 -1.68 18.42 -5.00
N ASP A 101 -0.46 18.62 -4.51
CA ASP A 101 0.74 18.06 -5.13
C ASP A 101 0.76 16.54 -5.01
N LEU A 102 0.35 16.01 -3.85
CA LEU A 102 0.25 14.57 -3.65
C LEU A 102 -0.79 13.94 -4.57
N VAL A 103 -1.98 14.52 -4.67
CA VAL A 103 -3.05 14.02 -5.56
C VAL A 103 -2.60 14.06 -7.02
N THR A 104 -1.98 15.17 -7.44
CA THR A 104 -1.43 15.31 -8.80
C THR A 104 -0.38 14.23 -9.06
N PHE A 105 0.55 14.05 -8.13
CA PHE A 105 1.57 13.01 -8.20
C PHE A 105 0.97 11.61 -8.31
N PHE A 106 0.02 11.22 -7.45
CA PHE A 106 -0.58 9.88 -7.48
C PHE A 106 -1.48 9.65 -8.70
N ASN A 107 -2.03 10.71 -9.30
CA ASN A 107 -2.78 10.62 -10.54
C ASN A 107 -1.87 10.38 -11.74
N GLU A 108 -0.73 11.06 -11.81
CA GLU A 108 0.26 10.92 -12.89
C GLU A 108 1.11 9.66 -12.71
N HIS A 109 1.35 9.25 -11.47
CA HIS A 109 2.20 8.10 -11.17
C HIS A 109 1.50 6.80 -11.58
N ARG A 110 1.93 6.26 -12.72
CA ARG A 110 1.53 4.95 -13.25
C ARG A 110 2.78 4.13 -13.54
N VAL A 111 2.87 2.95 -12.93
CA VAL A 111 3.97 2.02 -13.18
C VAL A 111 3.44 0.83 -13.96
N LYS A 112 4.07 0.54 -15.10
CA LYS A 112 3.75 -0.66 -15.89
C LYS A 112 4.17 -1.90 -15.09
N VAL A 113 3.19 -2.73 -14.75
CA VAL A 113 3.42 -4.00 -14.04
C VAL A 113 2.92 -5.15 -14.90
N HIS A 114 3.68 -6.24 -14.94
CA HIS A 114 3.20 -7.49 -15.56
C HIS A 114 1.89 -7.94 -14.92
N ALA A 115 0.96 -8.38 -15.78
CA ALA A 115 -0.31 -8.97 -15.36
C ALA A 115 -0.04 -10.21 -14.50
N ARG A 116 -0.87 -10.39 -13.46
CA ARG A 116 -0.89 -11.63 -12.67
C ARG A 116 -2.14 -12.43 -13.04
N PRO A 117 -2.07 -13.77 -13.00
CA PRO A 117 -3.24 -14.62 -13.16
C PRO A 117 -4.36 -14.17 -12.22
N GLY A 118 -5.58 -14.05 -12.75
CA GLY A 118 -6.76 -13.58 -12.00
C GLY A 118 -7.01 -12.07 -12.04
N ASN A 119 -6.08 -11.26 -12.58
CA ASN A 119 -6.37 -9.85 -12.87
C ASN A 119 -7.08 -9.72 -14.21
N LEU A 120 -8.13 -8.91 -14.27
CA LEU A 120 -8.81 -8.58 -15.52
C LEU A 120 -7.83 -7.82 -16.44
N ALA A 121 -7.54 -8.40 -17.61
CA ALA A 121 -6.64 -7.79 -18.58
C ALA A 121 -7.28 -6.49 -19.12
N PRO A 122 -6.57 -5.36 -19.08
CA PRO A 122 -7.10 -4.10 -19.61
C PRO A 122 -7.20 -4.10 -21.15
N SER A 123 -6.54 -5.05 -21.82
CA SER A 123 -6.50 -5.14 -23.27
C SER A 123 -6.34 -6.59 -23.72
N THR A 124 -6.99 -6.94 -24.83
CA THR A 124 -6.83 -8.25 -25.47
C THR A 124 -5.53 -8.24 -26.28
N VAL A 125 -4.63 -9.17 -25.97
CA VAL A 125 -3.42 -9.41 -26.78
C VAL A 125 -3.77 -10.47 -27.82
N LYS A 126 -3.60 -10.14 -29.10
CA LYS A 126 -3.67 -11.11 -30.20
C LYS A 126 -2.25 -11.37 -30.69
N LEU A 127 -1.88 -12.64 -30.81
CA LEU A 127 -0.63 -13.05 -31.42
C LEU A 127 -0.88 -13.28 -32.92
N GLU A 128 -0.02 -12.71 -33.75
CA GLU A 128 -0.03 -12.97 -35.19
C GLU A 128 0.64 -14.31 -35.49
N THR A 129 0.21 -14.97 -36.55
CA THR A 129 0.77 -16.26 -36.99
C THR A 129 2.17 -16.05 -37.57
N GLY A 130 3.17 -16.70 -36.99
CA GLY A 130 4.56 -16.62 -37.45
C GLY A 130 5.53 -17.18 -36.42
N VAL A 131 6.82 -17.19 -36.75
CA VAL A 131 7.88 -17.59 -35.82
C VAL A 131 8.01 -16.49 -34.75
N LEU A 132 7.84 -16.85 -33.49
CA LEU A 132 8.06 -15.93 -32.37
C LEU A 132 9.56 -15.83 -32.08
N GLU A 133 10.23 -14.86 -32.71
CA GLU A 133 11.64 -14.57 -32.46
C GLU A 133 11.85 -14.15 -31.00
N GLY A 134 12.53 -14.98 -30.21
CA GLY A 134 12.86 -14.71 -28.80
C GLY A 134 12.29 -15.69 -27.77
N PHE A 135 11.50 -16.69 -28.18
CA PHE A 135 11.09 -17.78 -27.31
C PHE A 135 12.13 -18.91 -27.38
N SER A 136 12.64 -19.33 -26.21
CA SER A 136 13.58 -20.44 -26.14
C SER A 136 12.87 -21.77 -26.36
N HIS A 137 13.54 -22.74 -26.99
CA HIS A 137 13.05 -24.10 -27.24
C HIS A 137 12.50 -24.80 -25.98
N ASN A 138 12.92 -24.38 -24.78
CA ASN A 138 12.44 -24.91 -23.51
C ASN A 138 11.07 -24.34 -23.06
N GLN A 139 10.46 -23.44 -23.83
CA GLN A 139 9.14 -22.85 -23.55
C GLN A 139 8.02 -23.40 -24.44
N GLU A 140 8.34 -24.32 -25.36
CA GLU A 140 7.33 -25.08 -26.08
C GLU A 140 6.71 -26.12 -25.12
N PRO A 141 5.37 -26.13 -24.96
CA PRO A 141 4.72 -27.23 -24.26
C PRO A 141 4.86 -28.50 -25.11
N LEU A 142 5.33 -29.59 -24.50
CA LEU A 142 5.22 -30.95 -25.07
C LEU A 142 3.75 -31.36 -25.22
#